data_AF-A0A930J558-F1
#
_entry.id   AF-A0A930J558-F1
#
_cell.length_a   1.000
_cell.length_b   1.000
_cell.length_c   1.000
_cell.angle_alpha   90.00
_cell.angle_beta   90.00
_cell.angle_gamma   90.00
#
_symmetry.space_group_name_H-M   'P 1'
#
loop_
_entity.id
_entity.type
_entity.pdbx_description
1 polymer ?
#
loop_
_entity_poly.entity_id
_entity_poly.type
_entity_poly.pdbx_seq_one_letter_code
_entity_poly.pdbx_strand_id
1 'polypeptide(L)'
;DQIEQSTIYQEYMASDDDSYEADREVWRKIYRTLIQENPDLDAVLEEKSLYWNDDKEVVDTFVIKTIKRFDPANGADQELLPEYRDEEDRDFALKLFRSTILNADDYQRYMSESSRNWDFSRLAYMDVVIMQIAIAEMLTFPNIPVTVTINEYVDLAKLYSTPRSGGYINGMLDTIARHLIQTGKMMKTMPEPRQHRPRNDRQEERVPRREGRRPTIAQTSAQRVAYRQQQATDQVENKE
;
A
#
# COMPACT_ATOMS: atom_id res chain seq x y z
N ASP A 1 2.11 -11.72 -34.37
CA ASP A 1 1.40 -13.02 -34.39
C ASP A 1 0.42 -13.19 -33.23
N GLN A 2 0.87 -13.19 -31.96
CA GLN A 2 -0.04 -13.44 -30.81
C GLN A 2 -1.21 -12.44 -30.69
N ILE A 3 -0.98 -11.16 -30.96
CA ILE A 3 -2.04 -10.14 -30.94
C ILE A 3 -3.09 -10.40 -32.02
N GLU A 4 -2.65 -10.59 -33.27
CA GLU A 4 -3.54 -10.84 -34.42
C GLU A 4 -4.34 -12.14 -34.29
N GLN A 5 -3.77 -13.14 -33.63
CA GLN A 5 -4.42 -14.43 -33.34
C GLN A 5 -5.34 -14.37 -32.12
N SER A 6 -5.32 -13.29 -31.34
CA SER A 6 -6.14 -13.17 -30.13
C SER A 6 -7.61 -12.97 -30.48
N THR A 7 -8.49 -13.52 -29.63
CA THR A 7 -9.94 -13.32 -29.75
C THR A 7 -10.31 -11.83 -29.66
N ILE A 8 -9.60 -11.07 -28.83
CA ILE A 8 -9.79 -9.62 -28.66
C ILE A 8 -9.62 -8.89 -29.99
N TYR A 9 -8.55 -9.21 -30.74
CA TYR A 9 -8.29 -8.58 -32.02
C TYR A 9 -9.28 -9.04 -33.10
N GLN A 10 -9.60 -10.34 -33.14
CA GLN A 10 -10.58 -10.87 -34.09
C GLN A 10 -11.99 -10.28 -33.89
N GLU A 11 -12.43 -10.13 -32.64
CA GLU A 11 -13.71 -9.50 -32.29
C GLU A 11 -13.74 -8.03 -32.71
N TYR A 12 -12.65 -7.30 -32.48
CA TYR A 12 -12.52 -5.91 -32.91
C TYR A 12 -12.56 -5.78 -34.44
N MET A 13 -11.83 -6.62 -35.18
CA MET A 13 -11.83 -6.62 -36.65
C MET A 13 -13.17 -7.04 -37.27
N ALA A 14 -14.00 -7.77 -36.53
CA ALA A 14 -15.36 -8.15 -36.94
C ALA A 14 -16.43 -7.12 -36.54
N SER A 15 -16.05 -6.10 -35.76
CA SER A 15 -16.94 -5.02 -35.34
C SER A 15 -17.16 -4.02 -36.48
N ASP A 16 -18.36 -3.46 -36.56
CA ASP A 16 -18.68 -2.33 -37.45
C ASP A 16 -18.29 -0.96 -36.84
N ASP A 17 -17.84 -0.93 -35.57
CA ASP A 17 -17.42 0.28 -34.86
C ASP A 17 -15.95 0.61 -35.17
N ASP A 18 -15.74 1.68 -35.94
CA ASP A 18 -14.44 2.23 -36.34
C ASP A 18 -14.05 3.51 -35.56
N SER A 19 -14.70 3.74 -34.41
CA SER A 19 -14.43 4.91 -33.60
C SER A 19 -13.08 4.81 -32.88
N TYR A 20 -12.45 5.97 -32.65
CA TYR A 20 -11.22 6.05 -31.84
C TYR A 20 -11.38 5.47 -30.43
N GLU A 21 -12.59 5.50 -29.88
CA GLU A 21 -12.90 4.87 -28.60
C GLU A 21 -12.77 3.35 -28.68
N ALA A 22 -13.26 2.73 -29.75
CA ALA A 22 -13.11 1.31 -30.01
C ALA A 22 -11.63 0.92 -30.14
N ASP A 23 -10.84 1.71 -30.87
CA ASP A 23 -9.39 1.53 -31.04
C ASP A 23 -8.66 1.58 -29.68
N ARG A 24 -9.00 2.57 -28.86
CA ARG A 24 -8.41 2.73 -27.52
C ARG A 24 -8.76 1.56 -26.60
N GLU A 25 -10.00 1.11 -26.65
CA GLU A 25 -10.49 0.02 -25.82
C GLU A 25 -9.88 -1.33 -26.24
N VAL A 26 -9.69 -1.60 -27.54
CA VAL A 26 -9.03 -2.83 -27.99
C VAL A 26 -7.58 -2.87 -27.52
N TRP A 27 -6.82 -1.77 -27.64
CA TRP A 27 -5.45 -1.70 -27.15
C TRP A 27 -5.36 -1.85 -25.63
N ARG A 28 -6.30 -1.27 -24.89
CA ARG A 28 -6.39 -1.46 -23.44
C ARG A 28 -6.62 -2.92 -23.06
N LYS A 29 -7.48 -3.64 -23.79
CA LYS A 29 -7.74 -5.07 -23.57
C LYS A 29 -6.52 -5.92 -23.93
N ILE A 30 -5.90 -5.65 -25.09
CA ILE A 30 -4.68 -6.32 -25.54
C ILE A 30 -3.57 -6.18 -24.50
N TYR A 31 -3.33 -4.97 -23.97
CA TYR A 31 -2.31 -4.77 -22.95
C TYR A 31 -2.59 -5.63 -21.72
N ARG A 32 -3.82 -5.58 -21.18
CA ARG A 32 -4.18 -6.35 -19.98
C ARG A 32 -4.06 -7.86 -20.15
N THR A 33 -4.36 -8.38 -21.33
CA THR A 33 -4.44 -9.83 -21.55
C THR A 33 -3.15 -10.44 -22.08
N LEU A 34 -2.37 -9.69 -22.87
CA LEU A 34 -1.22 -10.23 -23.59
C LEU A 34 0.12 -9.61 -23.19
N ILE A 35 0.11 -8.44 -22.56
CA ILE A 35 1.34 -7.69 -22.23
C ILE A 35 1.57 -7.67 -20.71
N GLN A 36 0.56 -7.30 -19.94
CA GLN A 36 0.64 -7.08 -18.49
C GLN A 36 1.13 -8.32 -17.73
N GLU A 37 0.71 -9.53 -18.12
CA GLU A 37 1.12 -10.77 -17.46
C GLU A 37 1.90 -11.68 -18.42
N ASN A 38 2.83 -11.09 -19.19
CA ASN A 38 3.63 -11.80 -20.17
C ASN A 38 4.99 -12.24 -19.58
N PRO A 39 5.21 -13.55 -19.31
CA PRO A 39 6.44 -14.02 -18.67
C PRO A 39 7.69 -13.81 -19.52
N ASP A 40 7.57 -13.86 -20.85
CA ASP A 40 8.70 -13.67 -21.76
C ASP A 40 9.16 -12.20 -21.72
N LEU A 41 8.19 -11.27 -21.67
CA LEU A 41 8.48 -9.85 -21.51
C LEU A 41 9.07 -9.55 -20.13
N ASP A 42 8.49 -10.12 -19.08
CA ASP A 42 9.00 -9.95 -17.71
C ASP A 42 10.44 -10.45 -17.58
N ALA A 43 10.77 -11.62 -18.13
CA ALA A 43 12.14 -12.12 -18.14
C ALA A 43 13.12 -11.16 -18.83
N VAL A 44 12.75 -10.59 -19.98
CA VAL A 44 13.58 -9.63 -20.70
C VAL A 44 13.77 -8.32 -19.92
N LEU A 45 12.73 -7.86 -19.22
CA LEU A 45 12.79 -6.63 -18.43
C LEU A 45 13.56 -6.83 -17.12
N GLU A 46 13.41 -8.00 -16.48
CA GLU A 46 14.22 -8.41 -15.31
C GLU A 46 15.72 -8.51 -15.65
N GLU A 47 16.07 -8.97 -16.86
CA GLU A 47 17.47 -8.96 -17.33
C GLU A 47 18.05 -7.54 -17.44
N LYS A 48 17.21 -6.51 -17.66
CA LYS A 48 17.63 -5.10 -17.69
C LYS A 48 17.67 -4.47 -16.31
N SER A 49 16.74 -4.84 -15.45
CA SER A 49 16.64 -4.34 -14.08
C SER A 49 16.16 -5.45 -13.14
N LEU A 50 17.01 -5.84 -12.19
CA LEU A 50 16.64 -6.79 -11.14
C LEU A 50 15.47 -6.29 -10.27
N TYR A 51 15.18 -4.99 -10.31
CA TYR A 51 14.10 -4.36 -9.56
C TYR A 51 12.81 -4.19 -10.38
N TRP A 52 12.76 -4.73 -11.62
CA TRP A 52 11.58 -4.62 -12.47
C TRP A 52 10.29 -5.07 -11.76
N ASN A 53 10.37 -6.11 -10.95
CA ASN A 53 9.23 -6.62 -10.19
C ASN A 53 8.62 -5.62 -9.21
N ASP A 54 9.42 -4.68 -8.68
CA ASP A 54 8.93 -3.64 -7.78
C ASP A 54 8.19 -2.54 -8.56
N ASP A 55 8.65 -2.24 -9.78
CA ASP A 55 8.11 -1.17 -10.62
C ASP A 55 6.94 -1.61 -11.50
N LYS A 56 6.81 -2.92 -11.78
CA LYS A 56 5.88 -3.50 -12.74
C LYS A 56 4.43 -3.05 -12.53
N GLU A 57 3.92 -3.16 -11.30
CA GLU A 57 2.52 -2.80 -11.00
C GLU A 57 2.24 -1.30 -11.26
N VAL A 58 3.22 -0.44 -10.97
CA VAL A 58 3.12 1.00 -11.19
C VAL A 58 3.15 1.30 -12.68
N VAL A 59 4.10 0.71 -13.42
CA VAL A 59 4.21 0.89 -14.87
C VAL A 59 2.96 0.40 -15.59
N ASP A 60 2.42 -0.76 -15.23
CA ASP A 60 1.17 -1.28 -15.79
C ASP A 60 0.00 -0.32 -15.58
N THR A 61 -0.08 0.25 -14.38
CA THR A 61 -1.08 1.26 -14.05
C THR A 61 -0.89 2.52 -14.90
N PHE A 62 0.35 2.94 -15.14
CA PHE A 62 0.68 4.10 -15.96
C PHE A 62 0.34 3.88 -17.44
N VAL A 63 0.70 2.74 -18.02
CA VAL A 63 0.38 2.43 -19.42
C VAL A 63 -1.13 2.41 -19.64
N ILE A 64 -1.88 1.74 -18.77
CA ILE A 64 -3.34 1.67 -18.89
C ILE A 64 -4.01 3.04 -18.75
N LYS A 65 -3.57 3.87 -17.80
CA LYS A 65 -4.10 5.22 -17.62
C LYS A 65 -3.72 6.13 -18.79
N THR A 66 -2.53 5.95 -19.37
CA THR A 66 -2.07 6.67 -20.56
C THR A 66 -2.95 6.34 -21.76
N ILE A 67 -3.16 5.04 -22.05
CA ILE A 67 -4.06 4.60 -23.12
C ILE A 67 -5.45 5.21 -22.94
N LYS A 68 -6.01 5.20 -21.73
CA LYS A 68 -7.32 5.81 -21.44
C LYS A 68 -7.39 7.32 -21.66
N ARG A 69 -6.27 8.02 -21.65
CA ARG A 69 -6.19 9.48 -21.82
C ARG A 69 -5.87 9.91 -23.25
N PHE A 70 -5.66 8.96 -24.16
CA PHE A 70 -5.39 9.29 -25.56
C PHE A 70 -6.47 10.18 -26.14
N ASP A 71 -6.01 11.25 -26.79
CA ASP A 71 -6.83 12.25 -27.44
C ASP A 71 -6.66 12.14 -28.96
N PRO A 72 -7.73 11.91 -29.74
CA PRO A 72 -7.66 11.88 -31.19
C PRO A 72 -6.95 13.10 -31.81
N ALA A 73 -7.07 14.27 -31.19
CA ALA A 73 -6.45 15.51 -31.68
C ALA A 73 -4.92 15.47 -31.67
N ASN A 74 -4.32 14.68 -30.78
CA ASN A 74 -2.87 14.56 -30.65
C ASN A 74 -2.26 13.53 -31.62
N GLY A 75 -3.07 12.70 -32.27
CA GLY A 75 -2.58 11.71 -33.23
C GLY A 75 -1.50 10.80 -32.65
N ALA A 76 -0.30 10.82 -33.25
CA ALA A 76 0.86 10.07 -32.79
C ALA A 76 1.61 10.72 -31.61
N ASP A 77 1.41 12.02 -31.38
CA ASP A 77 2.10 12.81 -30.36
C ASP A 77 1.39 12.73 -29.00
N GLN A 78 1.00 11.51 -28.60
CA GLN A 78 0.34 11.27 -27.31
C GLN A 78 1.32 11.48 -26.16
N GLU A 79 0.95 12.33 -25.20
CA GLU A 79 1.74 12.54 -23.99
C GLU A 79 1.59 11.35 -23.03
N LEU A 80 2.72 10.87 -22.49
CA LEU A 80 2.69 9.90 -21.41
C LEU A 80 2.20 10.55 -20.13
N LEU A 81 1.72 9.74 -19.18
CA LEU A 81 1.45 10.26 -17.85
C LEU A 81 2.71 10.92 -17.25
N PRO A 82 2.56 12.08 -16.58
CA PRO A 82 3.67 12.71 -15.89
C PRO A 82 4.17 11.81 -14.76
N GLU A 83 5.47 11.88 -14.51
CA GLU A 83 6.15 11.12 -13.45
C GLU A 83 5.57 11.42 -12.06
N TYR A 84 5.13 12.67 -11.86
CA TYR A 84 4.53 13.15 -10.62
C TYR A 84 3.06 13.50 -10.85
N ARG A 85 2.24 13.34 -9.80
CA ARG A 85 0.82 13.72 -9.88
C ARG A 85 0.64 15.23 -10.05
N ASP A 86 1.44 16.00 -9.32
CA ASP A 86 1.41 17.45 -9.24
C ASP A 86 2.78 17.98 -8.77
N GLU A 87 2.95 19.31 -8.77
CA GLU A 87 4.20 19.95 -8.33
C GLU A 87 4.48 19.73 -6.84
N GLU A 88 3.43 19.60 -6.01
CA GLU A 88 3.59 19.36 -4.56
C GLU A 88 4.20 17.99 -4.29
N ASP A 89 3.78 16.96 -5.03
CA ASP A 89 4.32 15.60 -4.96
C ASP A 89 5.80 15.55 -5.39
N ARG A 90 6.14 16.25 -6.47
CA ARG A 90 7.52 16.42 -6.93
C ARG A 90 8.39 17.11 -5.88
N ASP A 91 7.91 18.21 -5.33
CA ASP A 91 8.64 18.99 -4.33
C ASP A 91 8.77 18.21 -3.02
N PHE A 92 7.75 17.44 -2.63
CA PHE A 92 7.82 16.52 -1.50
C PHE A 92 8.93 15.50 -1.68
N ALA A 93 8.93 14.76 -2.81
CA ALA A 93 9.92 13.72 -3.09
C ALA A 93 11.36 14.28 -3.11
N LEU A 94 11.58 15.40 -3.82
CA LEU A 94 12.89 16.03 -3.91
C LEU A 94 13.37 16.57 -2.55
N LYS A 95 12.47 17.18 -1.78
CA LYS A 95 12.80 17.73 -0.46
C LYS A 95 13.12 16.62 0.53
N LEU A 96 12.34 15.54 0.54
CA LEU A 96 12.60 14.38 1.39
C LEU A 96 13.97 13.78 1.04
N PHE A 97 14.19 13.44 -0.23
CA PHE A 97 15.46 12.86 -0.70
C PHE A 97 16.68 13.71 -0.34
N ARG A 98 16.63 15.02 -0.61
CA ARG A 98 17.72 15.95 -0.28
C ARG A 98 17.92 16.08 1.22
N SER A 99 16.83 16.21 1.99
CA SER A 99 16.90 16.34 3.45
C SER A 99 17.50 15.10 4.09
N THR A 100 17.14 13.91 3.61
CA THR A 100 17.72 12.62 4.03
C THR A 100 19.23 12.61 3.86
N ILE A 101 19.73 12.93 2.66
CA ILE A 101 21.16 12.82 2.35
C ILE A 101 21.97 13.90 3.06
N LEU A 102 21.50 15.15 3.03
CA LEU A 102 22.26 16.29 3.57
C LEU A 102 22.43 16.23 5.09
N ASN A 103 21.51 15.58 5.80
CA ASN A 103 21.50 15.51 7.26
C ASN A 103 21.74 14.08 7.77
N ALA A 104 22.22 13.17 6.92
CA ALA A 104 22.38 11.75 7.25
C ALA A 104 23.21 11.53 8.55
N ASP A 105 24.29 12.28 8.72
CA ASP A 105 25.16 12.23 9.91
C ASP A 105 24.43 12.68 11.18
N ASP A 106 23.60 13.72 11.08
CA ASP A 106 22.81 14.21 12.21
C ASP A 106 21.73 13.20 12.60
N TYR A 107 21.09 12.56 11.62
CA TYR A 107 20.12 11.50 11.87
C TYR A 107 20.76 10.28 12.52
N GLN A 108 21.95 9.89 12.05
CA GLN A 108 22.73 8.83 12.69
C GLN A 108 23.10 9.19 14.13
N ARG A 109 23.44 10.46 14.39
CA ARG A 109 23.66 10.96 15.76
C ARG A 109 22.40 10.86 16.61
N TYR A 110 21.23 11.28 16.11
CA TYR A 110 19.97 11.16 16.86
C TYR A 110 19.59 9.72 17.18
N MET A 111 19.85 8.80 16.25
CA MET A 111 19.69 7.37 16.49
C MET A 111 20.59 6.93 17.65
N SER A 112 21.88 7.29 17.60
CA SER A 112 22.86 6.93 18.64
C SER A 112 22.51 7.50 20.02
N GLU A 113 22.10 8.78 20.11
CA GLU A 113 21.72 9.45 21.36
C GLU A 113 20.50 8.82 22.01
N SER A 114 19.53 8.38 21.19
CA SER A 114 18.27 7.81 21.66
C SER A 114 18.40 6.35 22.10
N SER A 115 19.56 5.73 21.84
CA SER A 115 19.82 4.33 22.10
C SER A 115 20.83 4.16 23.25
N ARG A 116 20.31 4.08 24.47
CA ARG A 116 21.13 3.67 25.62
C ARG A 116 21.38 2.15 25.67
N ASN A 117 20.57 1.36 24.97
CA ASN A 117 20.56 -0.11 25.07
C ASN A 117 20.65 -0.84 23.73
N TRP A 118 20.75 -0.14 22.59
CA TRP A 118 20.77 -0.81 21.27
C TRP A 118 22.15 -0.83 20.66
N ASP A 119 22.56 -2.02 20.24
CA ASP A 119 23.79 -2.28 19.52
C ASP A 119 23.59 -1.99 18.03
N PHE A 120 23.98 -0.78 17.59
CA PHE A 120 23.89 -0.37 16.18
C PHE A 120 24.72 -1.24 15.24
N SER A 121 25.73 -1.94 15.74
CA SER A 121 26.53 -2.85 14.91
C SER A 121 25.73 -4.06 14.40
N ARG A 122 24.57 -4.32 15.00
CA ARG A 122 23.67 -5.42 14.63
C ARG A 122 22.55 -5.01 13.68
N LEU A 123 22.47 -3.72 13.31
CA LEU A 123 21.43 -3.25 12.42
C LEU A 123 21.73 -3.63 10.98
N ALA A 124 20.69 -4.06 10.27
CA ALA A 124 20.77 -4.17 8.82
C ALA A 124 21.00 -2.76 8.26
N TYR A 125 21.87 -2.65 7.25
CA TYR A 125 22.12 -1.37 6.59
C TYR A 125 20.82 -0.73 6.06
N MET A 126 19.91 -1.55 5.52
CA MET A 126 18.59 -1.10 5.09
C MET A 126 17.75 -0.50 6.23
N ASP A 127 17.84 -1.03 7.45
CA ASP A 127 17.12 -0.45 8.60
C ASP A 127 17.63 0.95 8.92
N VAL A 128 18.94 1.17 8.82
CA VAL A 128 19.55 2.47 9.04
C VAL A 128 19.05 3.48 8.00
N VAL A 129 19.06 3.10 6.72
CA VAL A 129 18.58 3.96 5.63
C VAL A 129 17.09 4.30 5.82
N ILE A 130 16.25 3.31 6.10
CA ILE A 130 14.81 3.51 6.32
C ILE A 130 14.57 4.45 7.51
N MET A 131 15.30 4.27 8.61
CA MET A 131 15.18 5.14 9.78
C MET A 131 15.65 6.57 9.49
N GLN A 132 16.72 6.76 8.71
CA GLN A 132 17.18 8.09 8.30
C GLN A 132 16.11 8.82 7.48
N ILE A 133 15.46 8.14 6.53
CA ILE A 133 14.38 8.74 5.74
C ILE A 133 13.20 9.09 6.64
N ALA A 134 12.80 8.20 7.55
CA ALA A 134 11.72 8.46 8.50
C ALA A 134 12.00 9.69 9.39
N ILE A 135 13.21 9.80 9.94
CA ILE A 135 13.62 10.96 10.77
C ILE A 135 13.61 12.24 9.93
N ALA A 136 14.11 12.18 8.69
CA ALA A 136 14.07 13.30 7.76
C ALA A 136 12.64 13.77 7.53
N GLU A 137 11.71 12.84 7.29
CA GLU A 137 10.31 13.18 7.07
C GLU A 137 9.68 13.85 8.30
N MET A 138 9.90 13.27 9.49
CA MET A 138 9.35 13.80 10.74
C MET A 138 9.80 15.23 11.02
N LEU A 139 11.07 15.55 10.72
CA LEU A 139 11.65 16.87 10.96
C LEU A 139 11.33 17.89 9.86
N THR A 140 11.20 17.42 8.61
CA THR A 140 11.10 18.30 7.44
C THR A 140 9.66 18.70 7.10
N PHE A 141 8.68 17.83 7.39
CA PHE A 141 7.30 18.01 6.96
C PHE A 141 6.36 18.18 8.16
N PRO A 142 6.08 19.41 8.63
CA PRO A 142 5.28 19.65 9.84
C PRO A 142 3.84 19.12 9.74
N ASN A 143 3.30 19.02 8.53
CA ASN A 143 1.91 18.63 8.28
C ASN A 143 1.68 17.11 8.33
N ILE A 144 2.75 16.30 8.41
CA ILE A 144 2.65 14.83 8.47
C ILE A 144 2.74 14.39 9.93
N PRO A 145 1.70 13.73 10.49
CA PRO A 145 1.75 13.22 11.85
C PRO A 145 2.85 12.18 12.04
N VAL A 146 3.60 12.26 13.15
CA VAL A 146 4.73 11.36 13.43
C VAL A 146 4.31 9.89 13.41
N THR A 147 3.13 9.57 13.94
CA THR A 147 2.63 8.19 13.97
C THR A 147 2.33 7.63 12.57
N VAL A 148 1.92 8.50 11.63
CA VAL A 148 1.69 8.09 10.24
C VAL A 148 3.03 7.75 9.61
N THR A 149 4.00 8.67 9.69
CA THR A 149 5.38 8.41 9.25
C THR A 149 5.91 7.08 9.80
N ILE A 150 5.85 6.85 11.11
CA ILE A 150 6.35 5.60 11.71
C ILE A 150 5.71 4.36 11.08
N ASN A 151 4.39 4.36 10.89
CA ASN A 151 3.70 3.21 10.31
C ASN A 151 4.14 2.94 8.86
N GLU A 152 4.23 3.97 8.02
CA GLU A 152 4.63 3.82 6.61
C GLU A 152 6.05 3.23 6.48
N TYR A 153 7.02 3.74 7.25
CA TYR A 153 8.39 3.22 7.21
C TYR A 153 8.53 1.84 7.87
N VAL A 154 7.64 1.47 8.79
CA VAL A 154 7.56 0.11 9.33
C VAL A 154 7.07 -0.88 8.28
N ASP A 155 6.12 -0.48 7.44
CA ASP A 155 5.65 -1.30 6.33
C ASP A 155 6.70 -1.41 5.23
N LEU A 156 7.41 -0.32 4.92
CA LEU A 156 8.56 -0.33 4.02
C LEU A 156 9.67 -1.29 4.50
N ALA A 157 9.93 -1.32 5.80
CA ALA A 157 10.93 -2.22 6.39
C ALA A 157 10.56 -3.70 6.30
N LYS A 158 9.26 -4.03 6.34
CA LYS A 158 8.80 -5.42 6.14
C LYS A 158 9.04 -5.89 4.71
N LEU A 159 9.01 -4.97 3.75
CA LEU A 159 9.20 -5.26 2.33
C LEU A 159 10.70 -5.34 1.97
N TYR A 160 11.51 -4.40 2.45
CA TYR A 160 12.89 -4.21 1.95
C TYR A 160 14.01 -4.62 2.90
N SER A 161 13.69 -5.03 4.14
CA SER A 161 14.71 -5.38 5.13
C SER A 161 14.49 -6.80 5.69
N THR A 162 14.78 -7.03 6.97
CA THR A 162 14.68 -8.35 7.58
C THR A 162 13.27 -8.62 8.13
N PRO A 163 12.86 -9.90 8.29
CA PRO A 163 11.56 -10.23 8.89
C PRO A 163 11.33 -9.67 10.30
N ARG A 164 12.39 -9.27 11.01
CA ARG A 164 12.32 -8.68 12.36
C ARG A 164 12.37 -7.15 12.36
N SER A 165 12.68 -6.53 11.22
CA SER A 165 12.94 -5.09 11.11
C SER A 165 11.72 -4.24 11.44
N GLY A 166 10.52 -4.63 11.02
CA GLY A 166 9.31 -3.84 11.27
C GLY A 166 9.05 -3.59 12.76
N GLY A 167 9.17 -4.61 13.61
CA GLY A 167 8.99 -4.45 15.06
C GLY A 167 10.11 -3.62 15.71
N TYR A 168 11.34 -3.79 15.22
CA TYR A 168 12.51 -3.06 15.70
C TYR A 168 12.44 -1.57 15.37
N ILE A 169 12.21 -1.24 14.09
CA ILE A 169 12.13 0.13 13.59
C ILE A 169 10.99 0.88 14.26
N ASN A 170 9.84 0.24 14.47
CA ASN A 170 8.72 0.85 15.19
C ASN A 170 9.14 1.34 16.60
N GLY A 171 9.81 0.46 17.37
CA GLY A 171 10.25 0.81 18.73
C GLY A 171 11.36 1.87 18.74
N MET A 172 12.28 1.80 17.78
CA MET A 172 13.39 2.76 17.68
C MET A 172 12.89 4.14 17.25
N LEU A 173 12.04 4.23 16.22
CA LEU A 173 11.48 5.50 15.76
C LEU A 173 10.58 6.14 16.81
N ASP A 174 9.77 5.39 17.57
CA ASP A 174 8.98 5.94 18.68
C ASP A 174 9.90 6.54 19.76
N THR A 175 10.99 5.84 20.12
CA THR A 175 11.98 6.33 21.09
C THR A 175 12.66 7.61 20.59
N ILE A 176 13.13 7.63 19.34
CA ILE A 176 13.80 8.77 18.72
C ILE A 176 12.84 9.97 18.63
N ALA A 177 11.62 9.76 18.14
CA ALA A 177 10.62 10.81 18.04
C ALA A 177 10.35 11.47 19.39
N ARG A 178 10.16 10.68 20.45
CA ARG A 178 9.96 11.20 21.81
C ARG A 178 11.18 11.98 22.31
N HIS A 179 12.39 11.49 22.05
CA HIS A 179 13.62 12.19 22.40
C HIS A 179 13.74 13.54 21.65
N LEU A 180 13.42 13.58 20.36
CA LEU A 180 13.45 14.81 19.56
C LEU A 180 12.42 15.84 20.05
N ILE A 181 11.25 15.40 20.50
CA ILE A 181 10.22 16.27 21.10
C ILE A 181 10.70 16.79 22.47
N GLN A 182 11.20 15.91 23.34
CA GLN A 182 11.69 16.29 24.67
C GLN A 182 12.86 17.26 24.63
N THR A 183 13.74 17.13 23.63
CA THR A 183 14.89 18.01 23.43
C THR A 183 14.56 19.31 22.68
N GLY A 184 13.30 19.52 22.30
CA GLY A 184 12.86 20.70 21.54
C GLY A 184 13.34 20.74 20.10
N LYS A 185 13.95 19.67 19.59
CA LYS A 185 14.41 19.53 18.19
C LYS A 185 13.23 19.30 17.22
N MET A 186 12.08 18.86 17.74
CA MET A 186 10.85 18.66 16.98
C MET A 186 9.65 19.21 17.77
N MET A 187 8.82 20.04 17.14
CA MET A 187 7.67 20.68 17.79
C MET A 187 6.34 19.93 17.60
N LYS A 188 6.39 18.68 17.11
CA LYS A 188 5.20 17.86 16.87
C LYS A 188 4.72 17.18 18.17
N THR A 189 3.44 16.84 18.23
CA THR A 189 2.88 16.07 19.33
C THR A 189 2.84 14.57 18.99
N MET A 190 2.95 13.74 20.02
CA MET A 190 2.86 12.28 19.93
C MET A 190 1.87 11.79 20.98
N PRO A 191 1.04 10.77 20.67
CA PRO A 191 0.20 10.16 21.67
C PRO A 191 1.03 9.52 22.80
N GLU A 192 0.42 9.45 23.98
CA GLU A 192 0.99 8.75 25.13
C GLU A 192 1.38 7.31 24.76
N PRO A 193 2.51 6.79 25.26
CA PRO A 193 2.90 5.42 25.01
C PRO A 193 1.74 4.49 25.38
N ARG A 194 1.41 3.54 24.50
CA ARG A 194 0.46 2.49 24.84
C ARG A 194 1.04 1.71 26.03
N GLN A 195 0.43 1.87 27.21
CA GLN A 195 0.81 1.10 28.39
C GLN A 195 0.73 -0.38 28.02
N HIS A 196 1.85 -1.09 28.14
CA HIS A 196 1.87 -2.54 28.05
C HIS A 196 1.01 -3.05 29.22
N ARG A 197 -0.25 -3.41 28.96
CA ARG A 197 -1.06 -4.09 29.97
C ARG A 197 -0.28 -5.35 30.37
N PRO A 198 0.00 -5.56 31.67
CA PRO A 198 0.61 -6.79 32.12
C PRO A 198 -0.24 -7.96 31.62
N ARG A 199 0.41 -9.04 31.16
CA ARG A 199 -0.23 -10.24 30.62
C ARG A 199 -1.16 -10.95 31.63
N ASN A 200 -1.25 -10.46 32.87
CA ASN A 200 -2.04 -11.03 33.97
C ASN A 200 -3.55 -10.70 33.93
N ASP A 201 -4.00 -9.67 33.21
CA ASP A 201 -5.42 -9.27 33.24
C ASP A 201 -6.36 -10.09 32.32
N ARG A 202 -5.92 -11.26 31.85
CA ARG A 202 -6.77 -12.18 31.05
C ARG A 202 -7.48 -13.26 31.88
N GLN A 203 -7.40 -13.24 33.21
CA GLN A 203 -8.00 -14.30 34.04
C GLN A 203 -9.33 -13.96 34.76
N GLU A 204 -9.82 -12.71 34.79
CA GLU A 204 -10.98 -12.39 35.66
C GLU A 204 -12.29 -11.95 35.01
N GLU A 205 -12.46 -12.00 33.68
CA GLU A 205 -13.80 -11.90 33.07
C GLU A 205 -14.30 -13.25 32.57
N ARG A 206 -14.50 -14.20 33.50
CA ARG A 206 -15.42 -15.32 33.26
C ARG A 206 -16.83 -14.88 33.63
N VAL A 207 -17.53 -14.29 32.66
CA VAL A 207 -19.00 -14.12 32.71
C VAL A 207 -19.62 -15.50 32.98
N PRO A 208 -20.55 -15.65 33.96
CA PRO A 208 -21.14 -16.94 34.27
C PRO A 208 -21.90 -17.46 33.04
N ARG A 209 -21.55 -18.67 32.58
CA ARG A 209 -22.26 -19.33 31.48
C ARG A 209 -23.72 -19.49 31.87
N ARG A 210 -24.62 -18.74 31.23
CA ARG A 210 -26.05 -19.07 31.21
C ARG A 210 -26.19 -20.46 30.57
N GLU A 211 -26.74 -21.41 31.32
CA GLU A 211 -27.18 -22.70 30.81
C GLU A 211 -28.33 -22.49 29.82
N GLY A 212 -27.99 -22.31 28.55
CA GLY A 212 -28.89 -22.43 27.43
C GLY A 212 -28.22 -23.33 26.40
N ARG A 213 -28.81 -24.50 26.13
CA ARG A 213 -28.32 -25.42 25.09
C ARG A 213 -28.18 -24.64 23.78
N ARG A 214 -26.95 -24.56 23.25
CA ARG A 214 -26.71 -24.01 21.91
C ARG A 214 -27.43 -24.91 20.91
N PRO A 215 -28.33 -24.38 20.07
CA PRO A 215 -28.95 -25.17 19.02
C PRO A 215 -27.88 -25.62 18.02
N THR A 216 -27.98 -26.86 17.55
CA THR A 216 -27.04 -27.45 16.60
C THR A 216 -27.19 -26.80 15.21
N ILE A 217 -26.12 -26.85 14.40
CA ILE A 217 -26.03 -26.23 13.07
C ILE A 217 -27.24 -26.55 12.17
N ALA A 218 -27.82 -27.75 12.30
CA ALA A 218 -29.03 -28.16 11.58
C ALA A 218 -30.28 -27.33 11.92
N GLN A 219 -30.42 -26.90 13.19
CA GLN A 219 -31.55 -26.07 13.65
C GLN A 219 -31.45 -24.64 13.11
N THR A 220 -30.24 -24.12 12.93
CA THR A 220 -30.01 -22.77 12.36
C THR A 220 -30.38 -22.72 10.88
N SER A 221 -30.13 -23.78 10.13
CA SER A 221 -30.54 -23.90 8.72
C SER A 221 -32.06 -24.01 8.55
N ALA A 222 -32.74 -24.80 9.38
CA ALA A 222 -34.20 -24.92 9.32
C ALA A 222 -34.91 -23.60 9.67
N GLN A 223 -34.40 -22.86 10.67
CA GLN A 223 -34.91 -21.54 11.02
C GLN A 223 -34.70 -20.50 9.92
N ARG A 224 -33.56 -20.54 9.20
CA ARG A 224 -33.31 -19.65 8.06
C ARG A 224 -34.21 -19.95 6.86
N VAL A 225 -34.53 -21.22 6.63
CA VAL A 225 -35.46 -21.63 5.54
C VAL A 225 -36.89 -21.24 5.87
N ALA A 226 -37.35 -21.47 7.11
CA ALA A 226 -38.68 -21.05 7.56
C ALA A 226 -38.87 -19.52 7.51
N TYR A 227 -37.83 -18.76 7.89
CA TYR A 227 -37.85 -17.30 7.81
C TYR A 227 -37.92 -16.79 6.35
N ARG A 228 -37.23 -17.45 5.41
CA ARG A 228 -37.34 -17.12 3.97
C ARG A 228 -38.70 -17.45 3.38
N GLN A 229 -39.33 -18.55 3.82
CA GLN A 229 -40.66 -18.92 3.34
C GLN A 229 -41.74 -17.97 3.85
N GLN A 230 -41.65 -17.49 5.10
CA GLN A 230 -42.55 -16.47 5.63
C GLN A 230 -42.41 -15.13 4.89
N GLN A 231 -41.18 -14.67 4.60
CA GLN A 231 -41.01 -13.45 3.82
C GLN A 231 -41.50 -13.56 2.36
N ALA A 232 -41.49 -14.78 1.80
CA ALA A 232 -42.01 -15.01 0.45
C ALA A 232 -43.55 -15.03 0.44
N THR A 233 -44.22 -15.58 1.46
CA THR A 233 -45.68 -15.56 1.56
C THR A 233 -46.21 -14.14 1.80
N ASP A 234 -45.53 -13.36 2.65
CA ASP A 234 -45.92 -11.97 2.96
C ASP A 234 -45.76 -11.02 1.76
N GLN A 235 -44.90 -11.36 0.79
CA GLN A 235 -44.75 -10.60 -0.46
C GLN A 235 -45.80 -10.93 -1.52
N VAL A 236 -46.42 -12.12 -1.45
CA VAL A 236 -47.49 -12.53 -2.38
C VAL A 236 -48.84 -12.00 -1.91
N GLU A 237 -49.10 -11.99 -0.59
CA GLU A 237 -50.35 -11.44 -0.01
C GLU A 237 -50.47 -9.90 -0.15
N ASN A 238 -49.37 -9.18 -0.35
CA ASN A 238 -49.38 -7.72 -0.55
C ASN A 238 -49.48 -7.29 -2.03
N LYS A 239 -49.68 -8.23 -2.95
CA LYS A 239 -49.81 -7.98 -4.39
C LYS A 239 -51.14 -8.44 -5.01
N GLU A 240 -52.11 -8.85 -4.20
CA GLU A 240 -53.52 -9.02 -4.61
C GLU A 240 -54.40 -7.88 -4.05
#